data_AF-A0A0E0F5H4-F1
#
_entry.id   AF-A0A0E0F5H4-F1
#
_cell.length_a   1.000
_cell.length_b   1.000
_cell.length_c   1.000
_cell.angle_alpha   90.00
_cell.angle_beta   90.00
_cell.angle_gamma   90.00
#
_symmetry.space_group_name_H-M   'P 1'
#
loop_
_entity.id
_entity.type
_entity.pdbx_description
1 polymer ?
#
loop_
_entity_poly.entity_id
_entity_poly.type
_entity_poly.pdbx_seq_one_letter_code
_entity_poly.pdbx_strand_id
1 'polypeptide(L)'
;MGYVAGNPVTDSQFDEDGKIPCLHGMGLISNELYECTKDINMLHVLEPLCEEVWSPRIHNTSATDGMSRLMLESARAADDDIIEFNFPWIALDLRKSNLAYLLQKASYVVLKIWANDKTVRESLGVHKGTVGKWTRCNYDIDYIKDVYSTVEYHLTLMRKGYRALIYSGDHDCGIPFTSTQAWIRFLNLSVVDDWRPWYVAGQVAGFTRSHANNNLIYATVKGAGHTAPEYKPKECLEMFARWISGNTF
;
A
#
# COMPACT_ATOMS: atom_id res chain seq x y z
N MET A 1 -18.99 2.50 15.99
CA MET A 1 -18.40 1.42 15.15
C MET A 1 -17.94 2.02 13.81
N GLY A 2 -17.00 1.42 13.11
CA GLY A 2 -16.47 1.98 11.87
C GLY A 2 -15.50 1.03 11.15
N TYR A 3 -14.89 1.48 10.06
CA TYR A 3 -13.88 0.74 9.30
C TYR A 3 -12.69 1.62 8.94
N VAL A 4 -11.57 0.95 8.65
CA VAL A 4 -10.31 1.58 8.26
C VAL A 4 -9.88 0.99 6.92
N ALA A 5 -9.45 1.84 5.98
CA ALA A 5 -8.92 1.40 4.70
C ALA A 5 -7.65 2.19 4.34
N GLY A 6 -6.55 1.48 4.10
CA GLY A 6 -5.25 2.04 3.73
C GLY A 6 -4.95 1.77 2.27
N ASN A 7 -4.62 2.82 1.51
CA ASN A 7 -4.35 2.77 0.07
C ASN A 7 -5.40 1.91 -0.69
N PRO A 8 -6.71 2.16 -0.48
CA PRO A 8 -7.73 1.25 -0.97
C PRO A 8 -7.89 1.35 -2.49
N VAL A 9 -7.83 0.20 -3.17
CA VAL A 9 -8.37 0.07 -4.53
C VAL A 9 -9.88 0.17 -4.42
N THR A 10 -10.47 1.18 -5.05
CA THR A 10 -11.91 1.49 -4.90
C THR A 10 -12.67 1.52 -6.21
N ASP A 11 -12.05 2.03 -7.26
CA ASP A 11 -12.67 2.29 -8.55
C ASP A 11 -11.56 2.54 -9.57
N SER A 12 -11.55 1.73 -10.63
CA SER A 12 -10.48 1.74 -11.61
C SER A 12 -10.32 3.10 -12.32
N GLN A 13 -11.38 3.89 -12.46
CA GLN A 13 -11.27 5.21 -13.07
C GLN A 13 -10.46 6.14 -12.17
N PHE A 14 -10.86 6.28 -10.90
CA PHE A 14 -10.14 7.14 -9.95
C PHE A 14 -8.73 6.63 -9.67
N ASP A 15 -8.58 5.31 -9.49
CA ASP A 15 -7.32 4.68 -9.12
C ASP A 15 -6.26 4.84 -10.22
N GLU A 16 -6.65 4.76 -11.50
CA GLU A 16 -5.76 4.96 -12.64
C GLU A 16 -5.52 6.44 -12.97
N ASP A 17 -6.57 7.26 -13.02
CA ASP A 17 -6.48 8.68 -13.41
C ASP A 17 -5.63 9.50 -12.42
N GLY A 18 -5.53 9.08 -11.16
CA GLY A 18 -4.70 9.75 -10.16
C GLY A 18 -3.20 9.53 -10.30
N LYS A 19 -2.74 8.56 -11.12
CA LYS A 19 -1.32 8.20 -11.25
C LYS A 19 -0.47 9.29 -11.90
N ILE A 20 -0.86 9.78 -13.08
CA ILE A 20 -0.09 10.81 -13.80
C ILE A 20 0.03 12.11 -12.98
N PRO A 21 -1.06 12.66 -12.39
CA PRO A 21 -0.96 13.79 -11.48
C PRO A 21 -0.06 13.55 -10.26
N CYS A 22 -0.09 12.33 -9.69
CA CYS A 22 0.79 11.98 -8.58
C CYS A 22 2.26 12.00 -8.99
N LEU A 23 2.61 11.34 -10.09
CA LEU A 23 4.00 11.28 -10.57
C LEU A 23 4.54 12.67 -10.88
N HIS A 24 3.72 13.53 -11.48
CA HIS A 24 4.09 14.93 -11.76
C HIS A 24 4.26 15.74 -10.47
N GLY A 25 3.29 15.67 -9.54
CA GLY A 25 3.36 16.36 -8.25
C GLY A 25 4.53 15.92 -7.37
N MET A 26 5.03 14.70 -7.56
CA MET A 26 6.21 14.15 -6.88
C MET A 26 7.53 14.44 -7.63
N GLY A 27 7.47 15.12 -8.79
CA GLY A 27 8.64 15.44 -9.60
C GLY A 27 9.29 14.23 -10.29
N LEU A 28 8.55 13.13 -10.47
CA LEU A 28 9.03 11.91 -11.13
C LEU A 28 8.92 11.99 -12.66
N ILE A 29 8.05 12.86 -13.17
CA ILE A 29 7.93 13.18 -14.59
C ILE A 29 8.00 14.69 -14.81
N SER A 30 8.51 15.11 -15.96
CA SER A 30 8.65 16.53 -16.30
C SER A 30 7.32 17.17 -16.69
N ASN A 31 7.27 18.50 -16.76
CA ASN A 31 6.08 19.22 -17.24
C ASN A 31 5.72 18.84 -18.67
N GLU A 32 6.72 18.63 -19.54
CA GLU A 32 6.50 18.23 -20.92
C GLU A 32 5.85 16.85 -21.01
N LEU A 33 6.32 15.89 -20.19
CA LEU A 33 5.73 14.56 -20.12
C LEU A 33 4.32 14.60 -19.53
N TYR A 34 4.09 15.42 -18.50
CA TYR A 34 2.77 15.61 -17.93
C TYR A 34 1.78 16.17 -18.96
N GLU A 35 2.14 17.25 -19.66
CA GLU A 35 1.28 17.84 -20.69
C GLU A 35 0.97 16.86 -21.84
N CYS A 36 1.92 16.00 -22.21
CA CYS A 36 1.71 14.96 -23.21
C CYS A 36 0.83 13.79 -22.74
N THR A 37 0.74 13.55 -21.42
CA THR A 37 0.13 12.33 -20.87
C THR A 37 -1.09 12.57 -20.00
N LYS A 38 -1.38 13.81 -19.60
CA LYS A 38 -2.47 14.17 -18.68
C LYS A 38 -3.87 13.78 -19.17
N ASP A 39 -4.06 13.71 -20.49
CA ASP A 39 -5.35 13.38 -21.13
C ASP A 39 -5.42 11.89 -21.55
N ILE A 40 -4.38 11.10 -21.25
CA ILE A 40 -4.37 9.66 -21.53
C ILE A 40 -5.18 8.95 -20.46
N ASN A 41 -6.23 8.26 -20.90
CA ASN A 41 -6.91 7.30 -20.06
C ASN A 41 -6.10 6.00 -20.02
N MET A 42 -5.50 5.71 -18.86
CA MET A 42 -4.66 4.52 -18.66
C MET A 42 -5.44 3.21 -18.83
N LEU A 43 -6.77 3.19 -18.62
CA LEU A 43 -7.62 2.02 -18.89
C LEU A 43 -7.71 1.68 -20.39
N HIS A 44 -7.42 2.65 -21.26
CA HIS A 44 -7.46 2.46 -22.72
C HIS A 44 -6.08 2.12 -23.32
N VAL A 45 -5.02 2.04 -22.50
CA VAL A 45 -3.68 1.65 -22.95
C VAL A 45 -3.60 0.12 -22.98
N LEU A 46 -3.53 -0.46 -24.18
CA LEU A 46 -3.67 -1.90 -24.40
C LEU A 46 -2.39 -2.73 -24.13
N GLU A 47 -1.18 -2.16 -24.13
CA GLU A 47 0.10 -2.85 -23.85
C GLU A 47 1.26 -1.89 -23.49
N PRO A 48 2.34 -2.35 -22.78
CA PRO A 48 2.34 -3.25 -21.62
C PRO A 48 2.37 -2.44 -20.31
N LEU A 49 1.70 -2.96 -19.28
CA LEU A 49 1.83 -2.45 -17.90
C LEU A 49 3.26 -2.71 -17.41
N CYS A 50 4.03 -1.66 -17.15
CA CYS A 50 5.32 -1.79 -16.45
C CYS A 50 5.05 -2.17 -14.99
N GLU A 51 5.27 -3.43 -14.62
CA GLU A 51 4.83 -4.02 -13.33
C GLU A 51 5.56 -3.50 -12.06
N GLU A 52 6.52 -2.57 -12.18
CA GLU A 52 7.54 -2.35 -11.14
C GLU A 52 7.52 -1.00 -10.38
N VAL A 53 6.44 -0.23 -10.40
CA VAL A 53 6.42 1.08 -9.69
C VAL A 53 5.35 1.14 -8.60
N TRP A 54 5.45 0.25 -7.61
CA TRP A 54 4.49 0.22 -6.49
C TRP A 54 4.82 1.28 -5.42
N SER A 55 6.08 1.69 -5.24
CA SER A 55 6.48 2.82 -4.37
C SER A 55 7.95 3.26 -4.64
N PRO A 56 8.29 4.56 -4.59
CA PRO A 56 9.67 5.04 -4.59
C PRO A 56 10.45 4.57 -3.34
N ARG A 57 11.77 4.41 -3.50
CA ARG A 57 12.69 3.85 -2.49
C ARG A 57 12.84 4.78 -1.29
N ILE A 58 12.79 4.23 -0.07
CA ILE A 58 13.21 4.97 1.13
C ILE A 58 14.75 5.02 1.17
N HIS A 59 15.30 6.21 0.95
CA HIS A 59 16.69 6.53 1.25
C HIS A 59 16.84 6.86 2.74
N ASN A 60 16.79 5.86 3.61
CA ASN A 60 17.26 6.04 4.99
C ASN A 60 18.03 4.79 5.45
N THR A 61 19.29 4.74 5.06
CA THR A 61 20.27 3.74 5.49
C THR A 61 20.76 4.09 6.89
N SER A 62 20.11 3.54 7.91
CA SER A 62 20.68 3.41 9.26
C SER A 62 20.17 2.16 10.00
N ALA A 63 19.97 1.05 9.29
CA ALA A 63 19.84 -0.27 9.90
C ALA A 63 21.13 -1.05 9.69
N THR A 64 22.05 -0.91 10.63
CA THR A 64 23.39 -1.49 10.62
C THR A 64 23.37 -2.99 10.97
N ASP A 65 24.03 -3.76 10.11
CA ASP A 65 24.88 -4.93 10.38
C ASP A 65 24.25 -6.28 10.79
N GLY A 66 23.08 -6.34 11.43
CA GLY A 66 22.44 -7.61 11.79
C GLY A 66 21.64 -8.25 10.65
N MET A 67 20.76 -7.46 10.03
CA MET A 67 19.84 -7.94 9.00
C MET A 67 20.59 -8.33 7.73
N SER A 68 21.52 -7.49 7.25
CA SER A 68 22.32 -7.78 6.04
C SER A 68 23.12 -9.08 6.12
N ARG A 69 23.58 -9.46 7.32
CA ARG A 69 24.30 -10.73 7.52
C ARG A 69 23.36 -11.93 7.47
N LEU A 70 22.21 -11.84 8.15
CA LEU A 70 21.14 -12.83 8.06
C LEU A 70 20.66 -13.03 6.62
N MET A 71 20.69 -11.97 5.81
CA MET A 71 20.29 -11.96 4.39
C MET A 71 21.30 -12.69 3.50
N LEU A 72 22.59 -12.44 3.69
CA LEU A 72 23.66 -13.16 3.01
C LEU A 72 23.67 -14.65 3.40
N GLU A 73 23.44 -14.95 4.67
CA GLU A 73 23.35 -16.33 5.18
C GLU A 73 22.09 -17.04 4.64
N SER A 74 20.94 -16.35 4.59
CA SER A 74 19.68 -16.90 4.05
C SER A 74 19.71 -17.08 2.53
N ALA A 75 20.35 -16.16 1.80
CA ALA A 75 20.54 -16.28 0.36
C ALA A 75 21.48 -17.43 -0.02
N ARG A 76 22.54 -17.66 0.77
CA ARG A 76 23.46 -18.79 0.61
C ARG A 76 22.86 -20.13 1.05
N ALA A 77 21.98 -20.13 2.04
CA ALA A 77 21.25 -21.34 2.45
C ALA A 77 20.18 -21.76 1.42
N ALA A 78 19.79 -20.85 0.52
CA ALA A 78 18.86 -21.09 -0.57
C ALA A 78 19.56 -21.45 -1.91
N ASP A 79 20.82 -21.89 -1.88
CA ASP A 79 21.62 -22.16 -3.10
C ASP A 79 21.06 -23.27 -4.02
N ASP A 80 20.06 -24.05 -3.58
CA ASP A 80 19.33 -25.00 -4.43
C ASP A 80 17.89 -24.56 -4.76
N ASP A 81 17.42 -23.47 -4.14
CA ASP A 81 16.04 -22.97 -4.21
C ASP A 81 16.03 -21.43 -4.33
N ILE A 82 16.93 -20.86 -5.15
CA ILE A 82 16.60 -19.60 -5.82
C ILE A 82 15.42 -19.96 -6.73
N ILE A 83 14.25 -19.90 -6.12
CA ILE A 83 12.96 -19.83 -6.78
C ILE A 83 13.13 -18.66 -7.73
N GLU A 84 13.44 -18.99 -8.99
CA GLU A 84 12.91 -18.28 -10.13
C GLU A 84 11.49 -17.94 -9.71
N PHE A 85 11.23 -16.66 -9.46
CA PHE A 85 9.88 -16.14 -9.47
C PHE A 85 9.43 -16.34 -10.92
N ASN A 86 9.02 -17.57 -11.24
CA ASN A 86 8.49 -17.98 -12.53
C ASN A 86 7.07 -17.41 -12.58
N PHE A 87 6.99 -16.08 -12.64
CA PHE A 87 5.93 -15.47 -13.43
C PHE A 87 6.17 -15.99 -14.84
N PRO A 88 5.15 -16.43 -15.59
CA PRO A 88 5.32 -16.93 -16.96
C PRO A 88 5.99 -15.92 -17.95
N TRP A 89 6.41 -14.74 -17.45
CA TRP A 89 6.98 -13.63 -18.19
C TRP A 89 8.18 -12.94 -17.50
N ILE A 90 8.70 -13.40 -16.34
CA ILE A 90 9.76 -12.68 -15.59
C ILE A 90 10.95 -13.59 -15.25
N ALA A 91 12.14 -13.22 -15.75
CA ALA A 91 13.43 -13.64 -15.21
C ALA A 91 14.11 -12.41 -14.58
N LEU A 92 14.15 -12.33 -13.25
CA LEU A 92 14.77 -11.21 -12.55
C LEU A 92 16.26 -11.50 -12.27
N ASP A 93 17.18 -10.77 -12.89
CA ASP A 93 18.62 -10.82 -12.54
C ASP A 93 18.87 -10.02 -11.26
N LEU A 94 18.94 -10.72 -10.13
CA LEU A 94 19.14 -10.16 -8.78
C LEU A 94 20.45 -9.37 -8.64
N ARG A 95 21.41 -9.50 -9.57
CA ARG A 95 22.71 -8.80 -9.53
C ARG A 95 22.63 -7.30 -9.80
N LYS A 96 21.50 -6.79 -10.32
CA LYS A 96 21.33 -5.36 -10.68
C LYS A 96 20.51 -4.54 -9.68
N SER A 97 20.08 -5.13 -8.55
CA SER A 97 19.14 -4.49 -7.63
C SER A 97 19.81 -3.85 -6.39
N ASN A 98 19.29 -2.70 -5.94
CA ASN A 98 19.84 -1.93 -4.82
C ASN A 98 19.47 -2.52 -3.45
N LEU A 99 20.30 -2.29 -2.42
CA LEU A 99 20.21 -2.88 -1.07
C LEU A 99 18.86 -2.68 -0.38
N ALA A 100 18.22 -1.51 -0.53
CA ALA A 100 16.90 -1.24 0.06
C ALA A 100 15.77 -2.07 -0.56
N TYR A 101 15.85 -2.37 -1.86
CA TYR A 101 14.89 -3.24 -2.58
C TYR A 101 15.06 -4.70 -2.15
N LEU A 102 16.31 -5.14 -1.98
CA LEU A 102 16.64 -6.46 -1.45
C LEU A 102 16.08 -6.66 -0.04
N LEU A 103 16.16 -5.65 0.84
CA LEU A 103 15.63 -5.71 2.21
C LEU A 103 14.10 -5.89 2.28
N GLN A 104 13.32 -5.19 1.45
CA GLN A 104 11.87 -5.36 1.42
C GLN A 104 11.46 -6.71 0.83
N LYS A 105 12.14 -7.18 -0.23
CA LYS A 105 11.85 -8.51 -0.81
C LYS A 105 12.24 -9.64 0.13
N ALA A 106 13.27 -9.45 0.94
CA ALA A 106 13.73 -10.49 1.84
C ALA A 106 12.83 -10.70 3.06
N SER A 107 12.12 -9.67 3.55
CA SER A 107 11.11 -9.89 4.59
C SER A 107 10.04 -10.87 4.12
N TYR A 108 9.66 -10.82 2.84
CA TYR A 108 8.72 -11.77 2.24
C TYR A 108 9.30 -13.18 2.08
N VAL A 109 10.60 -13.30 1.80
CA VAL A 109 11.28 -14.60 1.76
C VAL A 109 11.31 -15.22 3.16
N VAL A 110 11.72 -14.46 4.17
CA VAL A 110 11.74 -14.90 5.57
C VAL A 110 10.33 -15.27 6.05
N LEU A 111 9.31 -14.47 5.70
CA LEU A 111 7.91 -14.79 6.00
C LEU A 111 7.48 -16.13 5.39
N LYS A 112 7.86 -16.41 4.14
CA LYS A 112 7.53 -17.67 3.47
C LYS A 112 8.20 -18.87 4.14
N ILE A 113 9.44 -18.73 4.60
CA ILE A 113 10.16 -19.76 5.36
C ILE A 113 9.46 -19.99 6.69
N TRP A 114 9.27 -18.91 7.48
CA TRP A 114 8.64 -18.97 8.78
C TRP A 114 7.21 -19.55 8.73
N ALA A 115 6.36 -19.08 7.81
CA ALA A 115 4.97 -19.54 7.70
C ALA A 115 4.83 -20.99 7.20
N ASN A 116 5.89 -21.55 6.60
CA ASN A 116 5.93 -22.94 6.16
C ASN A 116 6.72 -23.86 7.09
N ASP A 117 7.35 -23.33 8.14
CA ASP A 117 7.98 -24.16 9.16
C ASP A 117 6.93 -25.04 9.85
N LYS A 118 7.26 -26.32 10.04
CA LYS A 118 6.33 -27.30 10.59
C LYS A 118 5.92 -26.95 12.02
N THR A 119 6.87 -26.52 12.84
CA THR A 119 6.64 -26.16 14.25
C THR A 119 5.77 -24.91 14.36
N VAL A 120 6.02 -23.91 13.50
CA VAL A 120 5.19 -22.71 13.40
C VAL A 120 3.76 -23.07 13.01
N ARG A 121 3.59 -23.91 11.98
CA ARG A 121 2.26 -24.35 11.51
C ARG A 121 1.50 -25.11 12.59
N GLU A 122 2.16 -26.03 13.29
CA GLU A 122 1.56 -26.76 14.42
C GLU A 122 1.16 -25.81 15.55
N SER A 123 2.02 -24.82 15.88
CA SER A 123 1.75 -23.82 16.92
C SER A 123 0.61 -22.87 16.56
N LEU A 124 0.43 -22.56 15.27
CA LEU A 124 -0.70 -21.77 14.75
C LEU A 124 -1.98 -22.62 14.58
N GLY A 125 -1.97 -23.91 14.93
CA GLY A 125 -3.12 -24.80 14.81
C GLY A 125 -3.43 -25.27 13.39
N VAL A 126 -2.48 -25.16 12.46
CA VAL A 126 -2.65 -25.63 11.08
C VAL A 126 -2.48 -27.15 11.04
N HIS A 127 -3.61 -27.87 10.97
CA HIS A 127 -3.62 -29.33 10.92
C HIS A 127 -2.92 -29.89 9.66
N LYS A 128 -2.16 -30.96 9.85
CA LYS A 128 -1.45 -31.62 8.74
C LYS A 128 -2.45 -32.15 7.71
N GLY A 129 -2.28 -31.77 6.45
CA GLY A 129 -3.11 -32.23 5.33
C GLY A 129 -4.33 -31.37 5.03
N THR A 130 -4.64 -30.32 5.81
CA THR A 130 -5.80 -29.45 5.53
C THR A 130 -5.48 -28.29 4.60
N VAL A 131 -4.29 -27.68 4.75
CA VAL A 131 -3.83 -26.55 3.94
C VAL A 131 -2.47 -26.90 3.35
N GLY A 132 -2.28 -26.56 2.07
CA GLY A 132 -1.00 -26.75 1.37
C GLY A 132 0.10 -25.79 1.85
N LYS A 133 1.11 -25.61 1.00
CA LYS A 133 2.19 -24.63 1.21
C LYS A 133 1.58 -23.22 1.31
N TRP A 134 1.93 -22.50 2.36
CA TRP A 134 1.52 -21.12 2.52
C TRP A 134 2.16 -20.26 1.43
N THR A 135 1.34 -19.44 0.78
CA THR A 135 1.74 -18.43 -0.20
C THR A 135 1.13 -17.08 0.20
N ARG A 136 1.88 -15.99 -0.02
CA ARG A 136 1.48 -14.65 0.43
C ARG A 136 0.25 -14.11 -0.33
N CYS A 137 0.27 -14.28 -1.65
CA CYS A 137 -0.85 -13.94 -2.53
C CYS A 137 -1.15 -15.18 -3.37
N ASN A 138 -2.38 -15.67 -3.29
CA ASN A 138 -2.87 -16.74 -4.16
C ASN A 138 -3.71 -16.10 -5.27
N TYR A 139 -3.19 -16.14 -6.50
CA TYR A 139 -3.87 -15.58 -7.68
C TYR A 139 -4.76 -16.61 -8.39
N ASP A 140 -4.70 -17.87 -7.98
CA ASP A 140 -5.48 -18.97 -8.55
C ASP A 140 -6.84 -19.13 -7.85
N ILE A 141 -7.25 -18.14 -7.05
CA ILE A 141 -8.56 -18.13 -6.40
C ILE A 141 -9.61 -17.83 -7.48
N ASP A 142 -10.53 -18.77 -7.68
CA ASP A 142 -11.70 -18.56 -8.52
C ASP A 142 -12.58 -17.47 -7.89
N TYR A 143 -12.56 -16.28 -8.50
CA TYR A 143 -13.25 -15.10 -8.00
C TYR A 143 -13.84 -14.31 -9.17
N ILE A 144 -15.15 -14.07 -9.11
CA ILE A 144 -15.86 -13.24 -10.08
C ILE A 144 -15.78 -11.78 -9.61
N LYS A 145 -15.23 -10.92 -10.46
CA LYS A 145 -15.18 -9.46 -10.24
C LYS A 145 -16.44 -8.79 -10.80
N ASP A 146 -17.54 -8.83 -10.05
CA ASP A 146 -18.82 -8.22 -10.41
C ASP A 146 -19.09 -6.88 -9.70
N VAL A 147 -18.25 -6.49 -8.75
CA VAL A 147 -18.24 -5.16 -8.12
C VAL A 147 -17.11 -4.32 -8.72
N TYR A 148 -17.46 -3.37 -9.58
CA TYR A 148 -16.50 -2.51 -10.29
C TYR A 148 -16.12 -1.24 -9.53
N SER A 149 -16.99 -0.79 -8.61
CA SER A 149 -16.76 0.41 -7.80
C SER A 149 -17.29 0.20 -6.40
N THR A 150 -16.50 0.60 -5.41
CA THR A 150 -16.89 0.59 -4.00
C THR A 150 -17.16 1.99 -3.44
N VAL A 151 -16.94 3.05 -4.23
CA VAL A 151 -17.04 4.46 -3.80
C VAL A 151 -18.40 4.78 -3.17
N GLU A 152 -19.51 4.41 -3.82
CA GLU A 152 -20.87 4.64 -3.32
C GLU A 152 -21.21 3.83 -2.04
N TYR A 153 -20.49 2.74 -1.78
CA TYR A 153 -20.67 1.98 -0.53
C TYR A 153 -20.18 2.77 0.68
N HIS A 154 -19.21 3.67 0.53
CA HIS A 154 -18.79 4.57 1.62
C HIS A 154 -19.97 5.45 2.09
N LEU A 155 -20.76 6.01 1.16
CA LEU A 155 -21.97 6.78 1.51
C LEU A 155 -23.02 5.90 2.21
N THR A 156 -23.22 4.68 1.70
CA THR A 156 -24.18 3.73 2.28
C THR A 156 -23.81 3.36 3.72
N LEU A 157 -22.53 3.10 3.98
CA LEU A 157 -22.04 2.79 5.33
C LEU A 157 -22.13 4.01 6.26
N MET A 158 -21.78 5.20 5.77
CA MET A 158 -21.91 6.43 6.56
C MET A 158 -23.36 6.73 6.95
N ARG A 159 -24.33 6.53 6.05
CA ARG A 159 -25.76 6.69 6.34
C ARG A 159 -26.25 5.73 7.43
N LYS A 160 -25.59 4.57 7.57
CA LYS A 160 -25.84 3.61 8.66
C LYS A 160 -25.11 3.96 9.97
N GLY A 161 -24.37 5.06 10.01
CA GLY A 161 -23.64 5.53 11.20
C GLY A 161 -22.24 4.93 11.37
N TYR A 162 -21.68 4.29 10.33
CA TYR A 162 -20.30 3.81 10.36
C TYR A 162 -19.32 4.94 10.06
N ARG A 163 -18.34 5.14 10.96
CA ARG A 163 -17.22 6.03 10.70
C ARG A 163 -16.19 5.36 9.80
N ALA A 164 -15.54 6.11 8.92
CA ALA A 164 -14.47 5.67 8.05
C ALA A 164 -13.18 6.42 8.37
N LEU A 165 -12.08 5.68 8.54
CA LEU A 165 -10.72 6.23 8.41
C LEU A 165 -10.14 5.74 7.10
N ILE A 166 -9.93 6.66 6.18
CA ILE A 166 -9.25 6.37 4.92
C ILE A 166 -7.87 6.98 5.00
N TYR A 167 -6.84 6.23 4.66
CA TYR A 167 -5.50 6.78 4.61
C TYR A 167 -4.72 6.32 3.38
N SER A 168 -3.75 7.13 2.98
CA SER A 168 -2.83 6.80 1.88
C SER A 168 -1.39 7.06 2.33
N GLY A 169 -0.50 6.10 2.14
CA GLY A 169 0.93 6.41 2.07
C GLY A 169 1.19 7.36 0.91
N ASP A 170 1.83 8.50 1.17
CA ASP A 170 2.04 9.53 0.14
C ASP A 170 3.12 9.16 -0.90
N HIS A 171 3.82 8.05 -0.71
CA HIS A 171 4.78 7.47 -1.67
C HIS A 171 4.24 6.20 -2.35
N ASP A 172 2.95 5.88 -2.21
CA ASP A 172 2.33 4.86 -3.04
C ASP A 172 2.10 5.40 -4.45
N CYS A 173 2.71 4.77 -5.47
CA CYS A 173 2.47 5.11 -6.87
C CYS A 173 1.52 4.13 -7.56
N GLY A 174 1.18 3.02 -6.91
CA GLY A 174 0.18 2.06 -7.39
C GLY A 174 -1.23 2.58 -7.17
N ILE A 175 -1.54 2.97 -5.93
CA ILE A 175 -2.81 3.60 -5.54
C ILE A 175 -2.50 4.94 -4.85
N PRO A 176 -2.21 5.99 -5.65
CA PRO A 176 -1.71 7.22 -5.10
C PRO A 176 -2.76 7.98 -4.29
N PHE A 177 -2.27 8.81 -3.37
CA PHE A 177 -3.13 9.61 -2.50
C PHE A 177 -4.04 10.56 -3.30
N THR A 178 -3.61 11.00 -4.49
CA THR A 178 -4.39 11.79 -5.45
C THR A 178 -5.64 11.05 -5.92
N SER A 179 -5.55 9.76 -6.23
CA SER A 179 -6.69 8.90 -6.58
C SER A 179 -7.70 8.85 -5.44
N THR A 180 -7.20 8.62 -4.22
CA THR A 180 -8.07 8.55 -3.03
C THR A 180 -8.77 9.89 -2.77
N GLN A 181 -8.05 11.00 -2.91
CA GLN A 181 -8.64 12.34 -2.80
C GLN A 181 -9.68 12.63 -3.89
N ALA A 182 -9.48 12.13 -5.10
CA ALA A 182 -10.40 12.35 -6.22
C ALA A 182 -11.78 11.74 -5.94
N TRP A 183 -11.85 10.47 -5.54
CA TRP A 183 -13.15 9.85 -5.23
C TRP A 183 -13.78 10.41 -3.95
N ILE A 184 -12.99 10.80 -2.94
CA ILE A 184 -13.53 11.47 -1.75
C ILE A 184 -14.19 12.81 -2.12
N ARG A 185 -13.58 13.57 -3.05
CA ARG A 185 -14.17 14.80 -3.60
C ARG A 185 -15.44 14.51 -4.40
N PHE A 186 -15.46 13.42 -5.16
CA PHE A 186 -16.64 12.98 -5.92
C PHE A 186 -17.87 12.73 -5.02
N LEU A 187 -17.66 12.21 -3.80
CA LEU A 187 -18.74 12.03 -2.82
C LEU A 187 -19.39 13.34 -2.33
N ASN A 188 -18.78 14.50 -2.62
CA ASN A 188 -19.30 15.83 -2.32
C ASN A 188 -19.73 16.02 -0.85
N LEU A 189 -18.93 15.49 0.07
CA LEU A 189 -19.17 15.59 1.51
C LEU A 189 -18.73 16.95 2.06
N SER A 190 -19.52 17.52 2.97
CA SER A 190 -19.16 18.75 3.67
C SER A 190 -17.83 18.61 4.40
N VAL A 191 -16.92 19.55 4.18
CA VAL A 191 -15.64 19.63 4.90
C VAL A 191 -15.88 20.24 6.27
N VAL A 192 -15.40 19.58 7.33
CA VAL A 192 -15.55 20.04 8.72
C VAL A 192 -14.24 20.60 9.26
N ASP A 193 -13.12 19.94 8.93
CA ASP A 193 -11.77 20.37 9.26
C ASP A 193 -10.95 20.31 7.97
N ASP A 194 -10.43 21.46 7.53
CA ASP A 194 -9.75 21.57 6.25
C ASP A 194 -8.32 20.99 6.30
N TRP A 195 -7.70 20.87 5.13
CA TRP A 195 -6.41 20.23 4.92
C TRP A 195 -5.32 20.85 5.80
N ARG A 196 -4.84 20.07 6.77
CA ARG A 196 -3.84 20.51 7.74
C ARG A 196 -2.85 19.40 8.08
N PRO A 197 -1.63 19.73 8.55
CA PRO A 197 -0.71 18.72 9.01
C PRO A 197 -1.21 18.04 10.29
N TRP A 198 -0.82 16.78 10.48
CA TRP A 198 -0.91 16.07 11.76
C TRP A 198 0.47 15.58 12.19
N TYR A 199 0.63 15.39 13.50
CA TYR A 199 1.95 15.26 14.11
C TYR A 199 2.08 14.00 14.97
N VAL A 200 3.26 13.39 14.93
CA VAL A 200 3.70 12.33 15.84
C VAL A 200 5.07 12.69 16.38
N ALA A 201 5.20 12.74 17.71
CA ALA A 201 6.45 13.12 18.40
C ALA A 201 7.06 14.44 17.88
N GLY A 202 6.22 15.45 17.61
CA GLY A 202 6.65 16.77 17.16
C GLY A 202 7.08 16.85 15.69
N GLN A 203 6.96 15.78 14.91
CA GLN A 203 7.26 15.76 13.48
C GLN A 203 5.97 15.63 12.66
N VAL A 204 5.96 16.22 11.47
CA VAL A 204 4.83 16.08 10.53
C VAL A 204 4.76 14.62 10.07
N ALA A 205 3.70 13.94 10.48
CA ALA A 205 3.42 12.56 10.13
C ALA A 205 2.59 12.45 8.84
N GLY A 206 1.97 13.54 8.42
CA GLY A 206 1.26 13.68 7.15
C GLY A 206 0.25 14.82 7.21
N PHE A 207 -0.78 14.74 6.37
CA PHE A 207 -1.88 15.71 6.33
C PHE A 207 -3.22 15.02 6.52
N THR A 208 -4.21 15.74 7.02
CA THR A 208 -5.54 15.22 7.28
C THR A 208 -6.63 16.22 6.92
N ARG A 209 -7.81 15.70 6.60
CA ARG A 209 -9.04 16.46 6.38
C ARG A 209 -10.22 15.61 6.86
N SER A 210 -11.21 16.24 7.49
CA SER A 210 -12.42 15.56 7.96
C SER A 210 -13.66 16.02 7.20
N HIS A 211 -14.59 15.07 7.03
CA HIS A 211 -15.82 15.26 6.28
C HIS A 211 -17.04 14.77 7.08
N ALA A 212 -18.20 15.36 6.78
CA ALA A 212 -19.52 14.94 7.26
C ALA A 212 -19.55 14.65 8.78
N ASN A 213 -19.24 15.66 9.61
CA ASN A 213 -19.18 15.58 11.07
C ASN A 213 -18.25 14.46 11.58
N ASN A 214 -17.06 14.31 10.98
CA ASN A 214 -16.07 13.28 11.31
C ASN A 214 -16.53 11.83 11.03
N ASN A 215 -17.54 11.64 10.16
CA ASN A 215 -17.91 10.31 9.67
C ASN A 215 -16.93 9.77 8.65
N LEU A 216 -16.20 10.62 7.93
CA LEU A 216 -15.08 10.23 7.09
C LEU A 216 -13.89 11.11 7.44
N ILE A 217 -12.79 10.49 7.85
CA ILE A 217 -11.52 11.18 8.03
C ILE A 217 -10.54 10.62 7.00
N TYR A 218 -9.92 11.54 6.27
CA TYR A 218 -8.85 11.22 5.34
C TYR A 218 -7.51 11.66 5.94
N ALA A 219 -6.49 10.82 5.81
CA ALA A 219 -5.13 11.14 6.22
C ALA A 219 -4.08 10.63 5.22
N THR A 220 -3.01 11.38 5.01
CA THR A 220 -1.80 10.86 4.38
C THR A 220 -0.79 10.45 5.45
N VAL A 221 0.05 9.48 5.12
CA VAL A 221 1.18 9.06 5.94
C VAL A 221 2.48 9.38 5.20
N LYS A 222 3.23 10.36 5.72
CA LYS A 222 4.39 10.94 5.07
C LYS A 222 5.56 9.96 4.99
N GLY A 223 6.06 9.72 3.78
CA GLY A 223 7.15 8.79 3.52
C GLY A 223 6.74 7.32 3.54
N ALA A 224 5.46 7.01 3.40
CA ALA A 224 4.95 5.63 3.43
C ALA A 224 4.48 5.19 2.03
N GLY A 225 4.74 3.93 1.67
CA GLY A 225 4.26 3.31 0.42
C GLY A 225 2.87 2.68 0.56
N HIS A 226 2.55 1.75 -0.34
CA HIS A 226 1.23 1.09 -0.43
C HIS A 226 0.81 0.41 0.90
N THR A 227 1.72 -0.37 1.49
CA THR A 227 1.56 -0.98 2.81
C THR A 227 2.07 -0.02 3.89
N ALA A 228 1.41 1.13 4.09
CA ALA A 228 1.93 2.22 4.92
C ALA A 228 2.49 1.80 6.31
N PRO A 229 1.88 0.85 7.05
CA PRO A 229 2.43 0.37 8.32
C PRO A 229 3.79 -0.35 8.23
N GLU A 230 4.17 -0.92 7.07
CA GLU A 230 5.51 -1.50 6.86
C GLU A 230 6.61 -0.43 6.83
N TYR A 231 6.26 0.77 6.35
CA TYR A 231 7.19 1.90 6.20
C TYR A 231 7.18 2.85 7.40
N LYS A 232 6.00 3.08 7.98
CA LYS A 232 5.75 4.05 9.06
C LYS A 232 4.91 3.44 10.19
N PRO A 233 5.40 2.39 10.87
CA PRO A 233 4.62 1.65 11.86
C PRO A 233 4.20 2.51 13.05
N LYS A 234 5.09 3.40 13.52
CA LYS A 234 4.80 4.30 14.66
C LYS A 234 3.69 5.28 14.32
N GLU A 235 3.78 5.93 13.17
CA GLU A 235 2.79 6.91 12.71
C GLU A 235 1.45 6.24 12.42
N CYS A 236 1.44 5.06 11.80
CA CYS A 236 0.22 4.32 11.54
C CYS A 236 -0.47 3.83 12.83
N LEU A 237 0.30 3.39 13.82
CA LEU A 237 -0.24 2.98 15.12
C LEU A 237 -0.87 4.16 15.86
N GLU A 238 -0.18 5.30 15.93
CA GLU A 238 -0.71 6.54 16.51
C GLU A 238 -1.98 6.99 15.79
N MET A 239 -1.98 6.91 14.45
CA MET A 239 -3.13 7.27 13.64
C MET A 239 -4.35 6.39 13.98
N PHE A 240 -4.15 5.08 14.03
CA PHE A 240 -5.21 4.13 14.39
C PHE A 240 -5.70 4.34 15.83
N ALA A 241 -4.78 4.51 16.78
CA ALA A 241 -5.09 4.72 18.20
C ALA A 241 -5.93 5.98 18.45
N ARG A 242 -5.60 7.10 17.77
CA ARG A 242 -6.40 8.33 17.85
C ARG A 242 -7.82 8.11 17.34
N TRP A 243 -7.97 7.48 16.18
CA TRP A 243 -9.27 7.26 15.56
C TRP A 243 -10.21 6.35 16.38
N ILE A 244 -9.68 5.25 16.95
CA ILE A 244 -10.49 4.36 17.80
C ILE A 244 -10.90 5.02 19.11
N SER A 245 -10.06 5.92 19.64
CA SER A 245 -10.33 6.66 20.88
C SER A 245 -11.28 7.84 20.69
N GLY A 246 -11.65 8.16 19.43
CA GLY A 246 -12.47 9.33 19.11
C GLY A 246 -11.73 10.66 19.15
N ASN A 247 -10.40 10.63 19.25
CA ASN A 247 -9.56 11.83 19.24
C ASN A 247 -9.32 12.29 17.80
N THR A 248 -9.21 13.61 17.63
CA THR A 248 -8.80 14.22 16.35
C THR A 248 -7.30 14.05 16.12
N PHE A 249 -6.90 14.05 14.85
CA PHE A 249 -5.50 13.96 14.42
C PHE A 249 -4.69 15.21 14.72
#